data_AF-A0A9P0P9Q7-F1
#
_entry.id   AF-A0A9P0P9Q7-F1
#
_cell.length_a   1.000
_cell.length_b   1.000
_cell.length_c   1.000
_cell.angle_alpha   90.00
_cell.angle_beta   90.00
_cell.angle_gamma   90.00
#
_symmetry.space_group_name_H-M   'P 1'
#
loop_
_entity.id
_entity.type
_entity.pdbx_description
1 polymer ?
#
loop_
_entity_poly.entity_id
_entity_poly.type
_entity_poly.pdbx_seq_one_letter_code
_entity_poly.pdbx_strand_id
1 'polypeptide(L)'
;MFEFTEQNCINTNKEPPQSIIPQYLVDHFISMTDPALATSIDTEMTYHCAYALPAVALTLGKENWHLLKGTIEALAGDIYYKVRRTVASGLHEIAKILGPELTTEDLTPIFDGFLKDLDEVRIGLLKHLAEFLMLIEEEKSNSYLVKLFDFVHTDNKSNWRFREELAKQLLEVVTLFKPCDTVKYIGFIATHLLCDKIAAVREAALTLVTHVVSCTSSNIIMKRRMLIKLTEMFAHSKQWKKRQTFCLVCIELLKAKALTQDQFASEIMPHLLDLSWDPVANVRLVVARCLSKHIMVDVYFKDPDNENCDGLETVLKRLQSDKDRDVRQSAEM
;
A
#
# COMPACT_ATOMS: atom_id res chain seq x y z
N MET A 1 -21.65 -50.79 -60.77
CA MET A 1 -22.42 -50.81 -59.52
C MET A 1 -21.45 -50.35 -58.44
N PHE A 2 -21.30 -49.05 -58.29
CA PHE A 2 -20.38 -48.42 -57.33
C PHE A 2 -21.23 -48.01 -56.13
N GLU A 3 -21.00 -48.66 -55.00
CA GLU A 3 -21.59 -48.27 -53.71
C GLU A 3 -20.91 -46.99 -53.24
N PHE A 4 -21.66 -45.90 -53.25
CA PHE A 4 -21.33 -44.71 -52.49
C PHE A 4 -21.70 -44.97 -51.03
N THR A 5 -20.69 -45.17 -50.18
CA THR A 5 -20.84 -45.02 -48.74
C THR A 5 -20.93 -43.54 -48.41
N GLU A 6 -22.13 -43.09 -48.01
CA GLU A 6 -22.32 -41.81 -47.35
C GLU A 6 -21.46 -41.76 -46.09
N GLN A 7 -20.41 -40.94 -46.14
CA GLN A 7 -19.61 -40.60 -44.98
C GLN A 7 -20.47 -39.68 -44.09
N ASN A 8 -21.03 -40.26 -43.04
CA ASN A 8 -21.73 -39.55 -41.96
C ASN A 8 -20.95 -38.29 -41.53
N CYS A 9 -21.45 -37.12 -41.89
CA CYS A 9 -21.04 -35.84 -41.33
C CYS A 9 -21.41 -35.80 -39.85
N ILE A 10 -20.43 -35.95 -38.97
CA ILE A 10 -20.58 -35.69 -37.54
C ILE A 10 -20.62 -34.17 -37.33
N ASN A 11 -21.84 -33.65 -37.30
CA ASN A 11 -22.39 -32.59 -36.43
C ASN A 11 -21.43 -31.58 -35.78
N THR A 12 -21.57 -30.28 -36.09
CA THR A 12 -21.19 -29.17 -35.18
C THR A 12 -22.19 -28.01 -35.23
N ASN A 13 -23.50 -28.27 -35.18
CA ASN A 13 -24.46 -27.28 -34.70
C ASN A 13 -24.51 -27.33 -33.17
N LYS A 14 -23.38 -27.06 -32.51
CA LYS A 14 -23.43 -26.72 -31.08
C LYS A 14 -23.87 -25.27 -31.01
N GLU A 15 -24.93 -25.01 -30.25
CA GLU A 15 -25.30 -23.64 -29.91
C GLU A 15 -24.07 -22.91 -29.35
N PRO A 16 -23.87 -21.64 -29.72
CA PRO A 16 -22.72 -20.88 -29.23
C PRO A 16 -22.78 -20.84 -27.69
N PRO A 17 -21.63 -20.89 -27.01
CA PRO A 17 -21.57 -20.97 -25.55
C PRO A 17 -22.20 -19.74 -24.86
N GLN A 18 -22.39 -18.65 -25.59
CA GLN A 18 -23.07 -17.44 -25.15
C GLN A 18 -23.77 -16.75 -26.33
N SER A 19 -24.72 -15.85 -26.04
CA SER A 19 -25.52 -15.11 -27.04
C SER A 19 -25.37 -13.58 -26.99
N ILE A 20 -24.41 -13.08 -26.20
CA ILE A 20 -24.16 -11.65 -25.98
C ILE A 20 -23.43 -11.02 -27.18
N ILE A 21 -22.36 -11.66 -27.65
CA ILE A 21 -21.58 -11.22 -28.80
C ILE A 21 -21.38 -12.37 -29.79
N PRO A 22 -21.18 -12.09 -31.10
CA PRO A 22 -20.88 -13.14 -32.06
C PRO A 22 -19.66 -13.99 -31.67
N GLN A 23 -19.80 -15.31 -31.65
CA GLN A 23 -18.77 -16.22 -31.13
C GLN A 23 -17.41 -16.07 -31.84
N TYR A 24 -17.41 -15.80 -33.14
CA TYR A 24 -16.17 -15.60 -33.90
C TYR A 24 -15.34 -14.42 -33.38
N LEU A 25 -15.94 -13.42 -32.74
CA LEU A 25 -15.21 -12.30 -32.12
C LEU A 25 -14.55 -12.74 -30.81
N VAL A 26 -15.21 -13.59 -30.03
CA VAL A 26 -14.63 -14.19 -28.82
C VAL A 26 -13.47 -15.08 -29.21
N ASP A 27 -13.66 -15.95 -30.19
CA ASP A 27 -12.62 -16.86 -30.69
C ASP A 27 -11.44 -16.08 -31.25
N HIS A 28 -11.70 -14.99 -31.99
CA HIS A 28 -10.64 -14.11 -32.48
C HIS A 28 -9.88 -13.45 -31.32
N PHE A 29 -10.58 -12.92 -30.32
CA PHE A 29 -9.94 -12.33 -29.13
C PHE A 29 -9.07 -13.34 -28.38
N ILE A 30 -9.55 -14.58 -28.20
CA ILE A 30 -8.77 -15.66 -27.59
C ILE A 30 -7.55 -16.00 -28.45
N SER A 31 -7.68 -16.02 -29.77
CA SER A 31 -6.56 -16.32 -30.68
C SER A 31 -5.43 -15.28 -30.62
N MET A 32 -5.70 -14.06 -30.13
CA MET A 32 -4.66 -13.03 -29.95
C MET A 32 -3.58 -13.44 -28.94
N THR A 33 -3.83 -14.46 -28.10
CA THR A 33 -2.83 -14.99 -27.16
C THR A 33 -2.05 -16.19 -27.70
N ASP A 34 -2.27 -16.61 -28.95
CA ASP A 34 -1.59 -17.75 -29.55
C ASP A 34 -0.09 -17.45 -29.77
N PRO A 35 0.83 -18.22 -29.15
CA PRO A 35 2.27 -18.06 -29.35
C PRO A 35 2.72 -18.21 -30.81
N ALA A 36 1.99 -19.00 -31.61
CA ALA A 36 2.28 -19.19 -33.04
C ALA A 36 2.02 -17.91 -33.87
N LEU A 37 1.08 -17.07 -33.42
CA LEU A 37 0.80 -15.76 -34.03
C LEU A 37 1.72 -14.66 -33.46
N ALA A 38 2.20 -14.84 -32.22
CA ALA A 38 3.11 -13.89 -31.57
C ALA A 38 4.54 -13.84 -32.15
N THR A 39 4.95 -14.84 -32.94
CA THR A 39 6.31 -14.90 -33.53
C THR A 39 6.47 -14.02 -34.78
N SER A 40 5.38 -13.51 -35.35
CA SER A 40 5.41 -12.59 -36.50
C SER A 40 5.23 -11.14 -36.06
N ILE A 41 6.32 -10.42 -35.76
CA ILE A 41 6.44 -8.94 -35.67
C ILE A 41 5.49 -8.21 -34.68
N ASP A 42 4.43 -8.84 -34.16
CA ASP A 42 3.27 -8.17 -33.60
C ASP A 42 3.14 -8.38 -32.08
N THR A 43 4.18 -7.97 -31.34
CA THR A 43 4.14 -7.87 -29.87
C THR A 43 3.05 -6.90 -29.37
N GLU A 44 2.45 -6.13 -30.27
CA GLU A 44 1.32 -5.25 -29.96
C GLU A 44 0.02 -6.06 -29.77
N MET A 45 -0.13 -7.22 -30.42
CA MET A 45 -1.39 -7.97 -30.37
C MET A 45 -1.69 -8.52 -28.97
N THR A 46 -0.74 -9.23 -28.34
CA THR A 46 -0.94 -9.74 -26.96
C THR A 46 -1.06 -8.61 -25.95
N TYR A 47 -0.34 -7.50 -26.16
CA TYR A 47 -0.47 -6.29 -25.35
C TYR A 47 -1.87 -5.68 -25.44
N HIS A 48 -2.41 -5.52 -26.65
CA HIS A 48 -3.77 -5.01 -26.86
C HIS A 48 -4.84 -5.97 -26.34
N CYS A 49 -4.61 -7.28 -26.44
CA CYS A 49 -5.45 -8.29 -25.82
C CYS A 49 -5.48 -8.10 -24.29
N ALA A 50 -4.32 -7.99 -23.63
CA ALA A 50 -4.24 -7.72 -22.19
C ALA A 50 -4.91 -6.39 -21.78
N TYR A 51 -4.73 -5.34 -22.58
CA TYR A 51 -5.33 -4.03 -22.31
C TYR A 51 -6.86 -4.06 -22.43
N ALA A 52 -7.40 -4.77 -23.43
CA ALA A 52 -8.84 -4.86 -23.67
C ALA A 52 -9.56 -5.89 -22.79
N LEU A 53 -8.83 -6.82 -22.17
CA LEU A 53 -9.38 -7.94 -21.41
C LEU A 53 -10.44 -7.53 -20.36
N PRO A 54 -10.25 -6.50 -19.52
CA PRO A 54 -11.30 -6.09 -18.57
C PRO A 54 -12.60 -5.66 -19.25
N ALA A 55 -12.52 -4.98 -20.40
CA ALA A 55 -13.71 -4.54 -21.14
C ALA A 55 -14.43 -5.72 -21.81
N VAL A 56 -13.68 -6.70 -22.33
CA VAL A 56 -14.27 -7.94 -22.88
C VAL A 56 -14.92 -8.77 -21.77
N ALA A 57 -14.27 -8.88 -20.61
CA ALA A 57 -14.84 -9.54 -19.43
C ALA A 57 -16.11 -8.83 -18.95
N LEU A 58 -16.14 -7.50 -18.95
CA LEU A 58 -17.33 -6.73 -18.60
C LEU A 58 -18.49 -6.99 -19.57
N THR A 59 -18.18 -7.08 -20.86
CA THR A 59 -19.19 -7.34 -21.92
C THR A 59 -19.78 -8.74 -21.78
N LEU A 60 -18.93 -9.75 -21.59
CA LEU A 60 -19.37 -11.14 -21.44
C LEU A 60 -20.03 -11.42 -20.09
N GLY A 61 -19.68 -10.65 -19.06
CA GLY A 61 -20.17 -10.81 -17.69
C GLY A 61 -19.61 -12.06 -17.00
N LYS A 62 -19.79 -12.13 -15.68
CA LYS A 62 -19.25 -13.21 -14.84
C LYS A 62 -19.75 -14.61 -15.24
N GLU A 63 -20.97 -14.72 -15.76
CA GLU A 63 -21.57 -16.00 -16.18
C GLU A 63 -20.78 -16.67 -17.32
N ASN A 64 -20.10 -15.86 -18.15
CA ASN A 64 -19.30 -16.31 -19.28
C ASN A 64 -17.79 -16.22 -19.02
N TRP A 65 -17.37 -16.03 -17.77
CA TRP A 65 -15.96 -15.91 -17.40
C TRP A 65 -15.13 -17.13 -17.81
N HIS A 66 -15.75 -18.32 -17.81
CA HIS A 66 -15.13 -19.57 -18.26
C HIS A 66 -14.52 -19.50 -19.66
N LEU A 67 -15.02 -18.62 -20.55
CA LEU A 67 -14.48 -18.41 -21.89
C LEU A 67 -13.15 -17.62 -21.89
N LEU A 68 -12.88 -16.83 -20.86
CA LEU A 68 -11.71 -15.95 -20.76
C LEU A 68 -10.64 -16.45 -19.79
N LYS A 69 -10.91 -17.49 -18.99
CA LYS A 69 -9.95 -18.04 -18.01
C LYS A 69 -8.60 -18.38 -18.65
N GLY A 70 -8.62 -19.14 -19.74
CA GLY A 70 -7.38 -19.50 -20.45
C GLY A 70 -6.65 -18.29 -21.05
N THR A 71 -7.40 -17.26 -21.48
CA THR A 71 -6.83 -16.02 -22.03
C THR A 71 -6.07 -15.24 -20.97
N ILE A 72 -6.65 -15.02 -19.78
CA ILE A 72 -5.95 -14.30 -18.72
C ILE A 72 -4.73 -15.08 -18.21
N GLU A 73 -4.81 -16.40 -18.11
CA GLU A 73 -3.70 -17.26 -17.72
C GLU A 73 -2.54 -17.17 -18.74
N ALA A 74 -2.85 -17.23 -20.03
CA ALA A 74 -1.86 -17.08 -21.10
C ALA A 74 -1.17 -15.70 -21.05
N LEU A 75 -1.94 -14.63 -20.89
CA LEU A 75 -1.41 -13.26 -20.80
C LEU A 75 -0.61 -13.03 -19.50
N ALA A 76 -1.02 -13.64 -18.40
CA ALA A 76 -0.28 -13.60 -17.13
C ALA A 76 1.04 -14.37 -17.19
N GLY A 77 1.12 -15.40 -18.03
CA GLY A 77 2.34 -16.17 -18.31
C GLY A 77 3.17 -15.65 -19.49
N ASP A 78 2.80 -14.53 -20.11
CA ASP A 78 3.45 -14.03 -21.33
C ASP A 78 4.95 -13.75 -21.11
N ILE A 79 5.78 -14.06 -22.12
CA ILE A 79 7.23 -13.87 -22.06
C ILE A 79 7.63 -12.40 -21.85
N TYR A 80 6.81 -11.46 -22.32
CA TYR A 80 7.07 -10.03 -22.24
C TYR A 80 6.45 -9.43 -20.97
N TYR A 81 7.30 -8.91 -20.09
CA TYR A 81 6.85 -8.31 -18.83
C TYR A 81 5.86 -7.15 -19.02
N LYS A 82 5.85 -6.46 -20.18
CA LYS A 82 4.91 -5.38 -20.48
C LYS A 82 3.46 -5.89 -20.60
N VAL A 83 3.27 -7.08 -21.14
CA VAL A 83 1.95 -7.75 -21.22
C VAL A 83 1.51 -8.14 -19.81
N ARG A 84 2.37 -8.86 -19.08
CA ARG A 84 2.11 -9.26 -17.68
C ARG A 84 1.79 -8.06 -16.78
N ARG A 85 2.55 -6.97 -16.90
CA ARG A 85 2.29 -5.70 -16.21
C ARG A 85 0.92 -5.12 -16.53
N THR A 86 0.49 -5.23 -17.79
CA THR A 86 -0.82 -4.72 -18.23
C THR A 86 -1.94 -5.51 -17.57
N VAL A 87 -1.83 -6.84 -17.55
CA VAL A 87 -2.75 -7.72 -16.81
C VAL A 87 -2.73 -7.38 -15.31
N ALA A 88 -1.55 -7.28 -14.69
CA ALA A 88 -1.42 -6.94 -13.28
C ALA A 88 -2.09 -5.60 -12.93
N SER A 89 -1.96 -4.60 -13.80
CA SER A 89 -2.58 -3.28 -13.61
C SER A 89 -4.11 -3.31 -13.78
N GLY A 90 -4.64 -4.23 -14.59
CA GLY A 90 -6.08 -4.39 -14.82
C GLY A 90 -6.76 -5.46 -13.97
N LEU A 91 -6.01 -6.22 -13.15
CA LEU A 91 -6.53 -7.41 -12.45
C LEU A 91 -7.69 -7.08 -11.49
N HIS A 92 -7.61 -5.93 -10.81
CA HIS A 92 -8.66 -5.45 -9.91
C HIS A 92 -9.96 -5.09 -10.64
N GLU A 93 -9.89 -4.63 -11.89
CA GLU A 93 -11.09 -4.36 -12.71
C GLU A 93 -11.81 -5.66 -13.07
N ILE A 94 -11.05 -6.72 -13.37
CA ILE A 94 -11.61 -8.06 -13.59
C ILE A 94 -12.24 -8.57 -12.29
N ALA A 95 -11.57 -8.40 -11.15
CA ALA A 95 -12.10 -8.78 -9.84
C ALA A 95 -13.46 -8.12 -9.53
N LYS A 96 -13.63 -6.82 -9.87
CA LYS A 96 -14.92 -6.10 -9.71
C LYS A 96 -16.06 -6.75 -10.50
N ILE A 97 -15.76 -7.32 -11.67
CA ILE A 97 -16.75 -7.96 -12.54
C ILE A 97 -17.13 -9.35 -12.00
N LEU A 98 -16.15 -10.11 -11.53
CA LEU A 98 -16.34 -11.49 -11.10
C LEU A 98 -16.96 -11.63 -9.71
N GLY A 99 -16.66 -10.69 -8.82
CA GLY A 99 -17.05 -10.74 -7.42
C GLY A 99 -16.18 -11.70 -6.58
N PRO A 100 -16.44 -11.80 -5.26
CA PRO A 100 -15.50 -12.38 -4.30
C PRO A 100 -15.15 -13.85 -4.52
N GLU A 101 -16.14 -14.69 -4.83
CA GLU A 101 -15.99 -16.14 -4.97
C GLU A 101 -15.04 -16.48 -6.14
N LEU A 102 -15.39 -16.03 -7.36
CA LEU A 102 -14.61 -16.26 -8.56
C LEU A 102 -13.25 -15.52 -8.53
N THR A 103 -13.18 -14.33 -7.95
CA THR A 103 -11.89 -13.62 -7.78
C THR A 103 -10.96 -14.44 -6.88
N THR A 104 -11.49 -14.99 -5.79
CA THR A 104 -10.72 -15.81 -4.85
C THR A 104 -10.21 -17.08 -5.52
N GLU A 105 -11.08 -17.79 -6.25
CA GLU A 105 -10.75 -19.03 -6.94
C GLU A 105 -9.75 -18.81 -8.09
N ASP A 106 -10.07 -17.90 -9.02
CA ASP A 106 -9.38 -17.81 -10.31
C ASP A 106 -8.29 -16.73 -10.37
N LEU A 107 -8.46 -15.61 -9.67
CA LEU A 107 -7.53 -14.47 -9.78
C LEU A 107 -6.43 -14.47 -8.72
N THR A 108 -6.63 -15.11 -7.57
CA THR A 108 -5.58 -15.18 -6.53
C THR A 108 -4.34 -15.98 -6.95
N PRO A 109 -4.42 -17.07 -7.74
CA PRO A 109 -3.23 -17.74 -8.27
C PRO A 109 -2.42 -16.83 -9.21
N ILE A 110 -3.11 -16.04 -10.03
CA ILE A 110 -2.48 -15.06 -10.94
C ILE A 110 -1.81 -13.94 -10.15
N PHE A 111 -2.51 -13.39 -9.14
CA PHE A 111 -1.95 -12.41 -8.22
C PHE A 111 -0.69 -12.95 -7.52
N ASP A 112 -0.74 -14.18 -7.02
CA ASP A 112 0.40 -14.85 -6.37
C ASP A 112 1.59 -15.06 -7.32
N GLY A 113 1.31 -15.31 -8.61
CA GLY A 113 2.32 -15.35 -9.67
C GLY A 113 3.00 -14.01 -9.86
N PHE A 114 2.22 -12.94 -10.05
CA PHE A 114 2.74 -11.58 -10.22
C PHE A 114 3.48 -11.04 -9.00
N LEU A 115 3.12 -11.47 -7.78
CA LEU A 115 3.84 -11.07 -6.56
C LEU A 115 5.33 -11.48 -6.59
N LYS A 116 5.64 -12.58 -7.30
CA LYS A 116 6.99 -13.15 -7.47
C LYS A 116 7.68 -12.70 -8.76
N ASP A 117 7.05 -11.85 -9.55
CA ASP A 117 7.55 -11.35 -10.83
C ASP A 117 8.53 -10.18 -10.62
N LEU A 118 8.99 -9.56 -11.71
CA LEU A 118 9.83 -8.37 -11.67
C LEU A 118 9.10 -7.18 -11.02
N ASP A 119 9.84 -6.26 -10.40
CA ASP A 119 9.29 -5.01 -9.84
C ASP A 119 8.40 -4.24 -10.83
N GLU A 120 8.71 -4.27 -12.14
CA GLU A 120 7.94 -3.64 -13.21
C GLU A 120 6.54 -4.23 -13.40
N VAL A 121 6.33 -5.49 -13.04
CA VAL A 121 5.01 -6.16 -13.06
C VAL A 121 4.33 -5.99 -11.70
N ARG A 122 5.08 -6.20 -10.62
CA ARG A 122 4.60 -6.08 -9.23
C ARG A 122 4.00 -4.72 -8.93
N ILE A 123 4.52 -3.64 -9.52
CA ILE A 123 3.98 -2.29 -9.33
C ILE A 123 2.57 -2.14 -9.92
N GLY A 124 2.22 -2.94 -10.94
CA GLY A 124 0.86 -2.99 -11.50
C GLY A 124 -0.14 -3.51 -10.47
N LEU A 125 0.20 -4.60 -9.77
CA LEU A 125 -0.59 -5.09 -8.64
C LEU A 125 -0.63 -4.09 -7.49
N LEU A 126 0.54 -3.58 -7.10
CA LEU A 126 0.67 -2.78 -5.89
C LEU A 126 -0.26 -1.57 -5.90
N LYS A 127 -0.33 -0.86 -7.03
CA LYS A 127 -1.20 0.33 -7.20
C LYS A 127 -2.70 0.08 -6.96
N HIS A 128 -3.13 -1.17 -6.97
CA HIS A 128 -4.52 -1.57 -6.77
C HIS A 128 -4.64 -2.67 -5.72
N LEU A 129 -3.64 -2.77 -4.83
CA LEU A 129 -3.58 -3.79 -3.79
C LEU A 129 -4.82 -3.72 -2.89
N ALA A 130 -5.20 -2.52 -2.45
CA ALA A 130 -6.33 -2.33 -1.57
C ALA A 130 -7.65 -2.77 -2.21
N GLU A 131 -7.88 -2.32 -3.46
CA GLU A 131 -9.07 -2.68 -4.23
C GLU A 131 -9.17 -4.19 -4.40
N PHE A 132 -8.08 -4.87 -4.77
CA PHE A 132 -8.08 -6.31 -4.95
C PHE A 132 -8.34 -7.07 -3.64
N LEU A 133 -7.72 -6.66 -2.52
CA LEU A 133 -7.91 -7.32 -1.22
C LEU A 133 -9.33 -7.17 -0.66
N MET A 134 -10.07 -6.13 -1.06
CA MET A 134 -11.49 -5.95 -0.73
C MET A 134 -12.43 -6.80 -1.61
N LEU A 135 -11.93 -7.33 -2.73
CA LEU A 135 -12.71 -8.08 -3.73
C LEU A 135 -12.46 -9.60 -3.66
N ILE A 136 -11.77 -10.08 -2.63
CA ILE A 136 -11.59 -11.50 -2.32
C ILE A 136 -12.22 -11.85 -0.98
N GLU A 137 -12.43 -13.14 -0.73
CA GLU A 137 -12.97 -13.63 0.53
C GLU A 137 -12.08 -13.24 1.71
N GLU A 138 -12.70 -12.92 2.85
CA GLU A 138 -12.03 -12.39 4.03
C GLU A 138 -10.91 -13.33 4.54
N GLU A 139 -11.15 -14.65 4.54
CA GLU A 139 -10.15 -15.64 4.94
C GLU A 139 -8.90 -15.57 4.04
N LYS A 140 -9.10 -15.49 2.73
CA LYS A 140 -8.01 -15.36 1.77
C LYS A 140 -7.30 -14.01 1.91
N SER A 141 -8.06 -12.92 2.06
CA SER A 141 -7.51 -11.57 2.29
C SER A 141 -6.60 -11.53 3.52
N ASN A 142 -7.03 -12.13 4.63
CA ASN A 142 -6.23 -12.25 5.85
C ASN A 142 -4.94 -13.04 5.63
N SER A 143 -4.93 -14.06 4.76
CA SER A 143 -3.72 -14.83 4.45
C SER A 143 -2.64 -13.98 3.75
N TYR A 144 -3.02 -12.89 3.08
CA TYR A 144 -2.08 -11.99 2.39
C TYR A 144 -1.30 -11.08 3.34
N LEU A 145 -1.73 -10.89 4.59
CA LEU A 145 -1.02 -10.06 5.58
C LEU A 145 0.45 -10.44 5.74
N VAL A 146 0.74 -11.74 5.72
CA VAL A 146 2.13 -12.26 5.83
C VAL A 146 2.94 -11.96 4.56
N LYS A 147 2.28 -11.99 3.41
CA LYS A 147 2.87 -11.73 2.08
C LYS A 147 3.10 -10.24 1.81
N LEU A 148 2.45 -9.33 2.54
CA LEU A 148 2.66 -7.88 2.38
C LEU A 148 4.13 -7.47 2.54
N PHE A 149 4.91 -8.22 3.34
CA PHE A 149 6.33 -7.96 3.51
C PHE A 149 7.16 -8.24 2.24
N ASP A 150 6.66 -9.04 1.31
CA ASP A 150 7.35 -9.33 0.05
C ASP A 150 7.50 -8.03 -0.77
N PHE A 151 6.52 -7.13 -0.73
CA PHE A 151 6.58 -5.82 -1.40
C PHE A 151 7.66 -4.89 -0.84
N VAL A 152 8.18 -5.13 0.37
CA VAL A 152 9.28 -4.33 0.92
C VAL A 152 10.59 -4.58 0.16
N HIS A 153 10.77 -5.81 -0.32
CA HIS A 153 11.95 -6.23 -1.06
C HIS A 153 11.74 -5.98 -2.54
N THR A 154 12.33 -4.89 -3.02
CA THR A 154 12.46 -4.55 -4.44
C THR A 154 13.76 -5.09 -5.00
N ASP A 155 13.74 -5.64 -6.21
CA ASP A 155 14.95 -6.06 -6.94
C ASP A 155 15.96 -4.91 -7.03
N ASN A 156 15.45 -3.71 -7.28
CA ASN A 156 16.24 -2.50 -7.34
C ASN A 156 16.08 -1.65 -6.07
N LYS A 157 17.11 -1.63 -5.20
CA LYS A 157 17.14 -0.79 -3.98
C LYS A 157 16.96 0.72 -4.22
N SER A 158 17.08 1.19 -5.46
CA SER A 158 16.81 2.58 -5.86
C SER A 158 15.36 2.85 -6.24
N ASN A 159 14.51 1.82 -6.32
CA ASN A 159 13.09 1.95 -6.65
C ASN A 159 12.25 2.48 -5.47
N TRP A 160 12.55 3.70 -5.05
CA TRP A 160 11.89 4.33 -3.91
C TRP A 160 10.42 4.64 -4.18
N ARG A 161 10.03 4.86 -5.45
CA ARG A 161 8.63 5.08 -5.83
C ARG A 161 7.75 3.86 -5.56
N PHE A 162 8.30 2.66 -5.76
CA PHE A 162 7.60 1.43 -5.38
C PHE A 162 7.35 1.36 -3.88
N ARG A 163 8.35 1.69 -3.06
CA ARG A 163 8.22 1.68 -1.59
C ARG A 163 7.32 2.80 -1.07
N GLU A 164 7.32 3.95 -1.74
CA GLU A 164 6.35 5.03 -1.48
C GLU A 164 4.93 4.58 -1.80
N GLU A 165 4.71 3.93 -2.96
CA GLU A 165 3.42 3.37 -3.34
C GLU A 165 2.96 2.30 -2.34
N LEU A 166 3.88 1.47 -1.85
CA LEU A 166 3.58 0.50 -0.80
C LEU A 166 3.03 1.17 0.46
N ALA A 167 3.64 2.27 0.93
CA ALA A 167 3.13 2.99 2.09
C ALA A 167 1.70 3.51 1.87
N LYS A 168 1.40 4.03 0.67
CA LYS A 168 0.07 4.56 0.30
C LYS A 168 -0.97 3.44 0.25
N GLN A 169 -0.64 2.32 -0.37
CA GLN A 169 -1.56 1.19 -0.51
C GLN A 169 -1.79 0.48 0.82
N LEU A 170 -0.76 0.41 1.67
CA LEU A 170 -0.92 -0.07 3.03
C LEU A 170 -1.86 0.81 3.85
N LEU A 171 -1.84 2.13 3.64
CA LEU A 171 -2.73 3.06 4.32
C LEU A 171 -4.20 2.76 4.02
N GLU A 172 -4.54 2.49 2.76
CA GLU A 172 -5.90 2.14 2.32
C GLU A 172 -6.40 0.80 2.93
N VAL A 173 -5.50 -0.15 3.22
CA VAL A 173 -5.89 -1.46 3.77
C VAL A 173 -5.81 -1.57 5.30
N VAL A 174 -5.33 -0.53 5.99
CA VAL A 174 -5.16 -0.53 7.46
C VAL A 174 -6.44 -0.94 8.19
N THR A 175 -7.61 -0.54 7.68
CA THR A 175 -8.92 -0.80 8.29
C THR A 175 -9.57 -2.11 7.84
N LEU A 176 -8.99 -2.82 6.86
CA LEU A 176 -9.51 -4.11 6.39
C LEU A 176 -9.23 -5.24 7.38
N PHE A 177 -8.21 -5.08 8.24
CA PHE A 177 -7.73 -6.14 9.12
C PHE A 177 -7.97 -5.82 10.60
N LYS A 178 -7.96 -6.88 11.41
CA LYS A 178 -8.06 -6.74 12.86
C LYS A 178 -6.90 -5.89 13.39
N PRO A 179 -7.13 -4.99 14.36
CA PRO A 179 -6.08 -4.11 14.89
C PRO A 179 -4.80 -4.83 15.35
N CYS A 180 -4.91 -6.04 15.92
CA CYS A 180 -3.75 -6.83 16.32
C CYS A 180 -2.86 -7.24 15.15
N ASP A 181 -3.48 -7.62 14.03
CA ASP A 181 -2.78 -8.05 12.83
C ASP A 181 -2.25 -6.85 12.05
N THR A 182 -3.02 -5.78 11.95
CA THR A 182 -2.57 -4.48 11.40
C THR A 182 -1.29 -4.00 12.12
N VAL A 183 -1.28 -3.97 13.45
CA VAL A 183 -0.08 -3.55 14.21
C VAL A 183 1.10 -4.50 13.99
N LYS A 184 0.84 -5.82 13.94
CA LYS A 184 1.88 -6.85 13.79
C LYS A 184 2.54 -6.80 12.41
N TYR A 185 1.76 -6.80 11.33
CA TYR A 185 2.24 -6.92 9.96
C TYR A 185 2.44 -5.55 9.31
N ILE A 186 1.39 -4.73 9.22
CA ILE A 186 1.45 -3.40 8.61
C ILE A 186 2.31 -2.46 9.45
N GLY A 187 2.17 -2.49 10.78
CA GLY A 187 3.00 -1.69 11.68
C GLY A 187 4.50 -2.04 11.59
N PHE A 188 4.84 -3.31 11.34
CA PHE A 188 6.23 -3.70 11.09
C PHE A 188 6.76 -3.06 9.79
N ILE A 189 6.01 -3.17 8.69
CA ILE A 189 6.37 -2.55 7.41
C ILE A 189 6.48 -1.03 7.54
N ALA A 190 5.51 -0.37 8.19
CA ALA A 190 5.52 1.06 8.43
C ALA A 190 6.80 1.52 9.16
N THR A 191 7.19 0.81 10.23
CA THR A 191 8.45 1.12 10.95
C THR A 191 9.70 0.91 10.11
N HIS A 192 9.68 -0.04 9.17
CA HIS A 192 10.77 -0.23 8.21
C HIS A 192 10.85 0.94 7.22
N LEU A 193 9.71 1.37 6.66
CA LEU A 193 9.64 2.46 5.68
C LEU A 193 9.98 3.83 6.31
N LEU A 194 9.71 4.04 7.61
CA LEU A 194 10.19 5.22 8.35
C LEU A 194 11.72 5.33 8.41
N CYS A 195 12.44 4.23 8.18
CA CYS A 195 13.90 4.22 8.13
C CYS A 195 14.45 4.37 6.69
N ASP A 196 13.60 4.61 5.69
CA ASP A 196 14.04 4.71 4.29
C ASP A 196 15.04 5.87 4.08
N LYS A 197 15.94 5.69 3.10
CA LYS A 197 16.92 6.71 2.70
C LYS A 197 16.25 7.94 2.06
N ILE A 198 15.14 7.77 1.35
CA ILE A 198 14.42 8.82 0.62
C ILE A 198 13.35 9.46 1.50
N ALA A 199 13.31 10.79 1.52
CA ALA A 199 12.36 11.56 2.34
C ALA A 199 10.89 11.27 1.99
N ALA A 200 10.54 11.25 0.70
CA ALA A 200 9.16 11.00 0.25
C ALA A 200 8.59 9.65 0.76
N VAL A 201 9.43 8.60 0.82
CA VAL A 201 9.02 7.30 1.39
C VAL A 201 8.74 7.43 2.89
N ARG A 202 9.61 8.14 3.61
CA ARG A 202 9.42 8.39 5.04
C ARG A 202 8.17 9.24 5.31
N GLU A 203 7.87 10.22 4.47
CA GLU A 203 6.66 11.06 4.58
C GLU A 203 5.40 10.21 4.44
N ALA A 204 5.30 9.36 3.41
CA ALA A 204 4.17 8.43 3.29
C ALA A 204 4.08 7.46 4.48
N ALA A 205 5.23 6.99 4.98
CA ALA A 205 5.29 6.10 6.15
C ALA A 205 4.87 6.79 7.47
N LEU A 206 5.07 8.11 7.61
CA LEU A 206 4.60 8.87 8.77
C LEU A 206 3.07 8.87 8.85
N THR A 207 2.39 9.08 7.71
CA THR A 207 0.93 8.99 7.64
C THR A 207 0.46 7.57 7.96
N LEU A 208 1.11 6.55 7.37
CA LEU A 208 0.78 5.14 7.60
C LEU A 208 0.92 4.74 9.09
N VAL A 209 2.06 5.02 9.72
CA VAL A 209 2.29 4.63 11.11
C VAL A 209 1.30 5.29 12.07
N THR A 210 0.89 6.53 11.77
CA THR A 210 -0.08 7.29 12.55
C THR A 210 -1.47 6.65 12.49
N HIS A 211 -1.88 6.14 11.33
CA HIS A 211 -3.13 5.38 11.18
C HIS A 211 -3.06 4.03 11.89
N VAL A 212 -1.91 3.33 11.81
CA VAL A 212 -1.70 2.09 12.58
C VAL A 212 -1.81 2.34 14.09
N VAL A 213 -1.25 3.45 14.62
CA VAL A 213 -1.46 3.84 16.03
C VAL A 213 -2.94 4.09 16.31
N SER A 214 -3.64 4.77 15.41
CA SER A 214 -5.07 5.11 15.58
C SER A 214 -5.97 3.87 15.63
N CYS A 215 -5.63 2.79 14.91
CA CYS A 215 -6.34 1.51 14.98
C CYS A 215 -6.27 0.83 16.35
N THR A 216 -5.33 1.23 17.21
CA THR A 216 -5.18 0.67 18.57
C THR A 216 -6.05 1.38 19.62
N SER A 217 -6.93 2.28 19.21
CA SER A 217 -7.77 3.11 20.09
C SER A 217 -8.55 2.31 21.13
N SER A 218 -9.06 1.13 20.78
CA SER A 218 -9.82 0.25 21.68
C SER A 218 -8.96 -0.58 22.64
N ASN A 219 -7.63 -0.65 22.43
CA ASN A 219 -6.72 -1.46 23.25
C ASN A 219 -5.54 -0.63 23.74
N ILE A 220 -5.69 -0.07 24.94
CA ILE A 220 -4.69 0.81 25.57
C ILE A 220 -3.31 0.15 25.71
N ILE A 221 -3.26 -1.16 26.00
CA ILE A 221 -2.00 -1.92 26.16
C ILE A 221 -1.27 -2.01 24.83
N MET A 222 -2.00 -2.31 23.75
CA MET A 222 -1.44 -2.40 22.41
C MET A 222 -0.95 -1.04 21.91
N LYS A 223 -1.76 0.01 22.13
CA LYS A 223 -1.38 1.40 21.85
C LYS A 223 -0.07 1.74 22.54
N ARG A 224 -0.01 1.57 23.87
CA ARG A 224 1.17 1.87 24.67
C ARG A 224 2.40 1.09 24.23
N ARG A 225 2.27 -0.21 23.94
CA ARG A 225 3.36 -1.04 23.41
C ARG A 225 3.89 -0.50 22.08
N MET A 226 3.00 -0.05 21.20
CA MET A 226 3.40 0.54 19.92
C MET A 226 4.12 1.88 20.12
N LEU A 227 3.63 2.75 21.00
CA LEU A 227 4.29 4.02 21.34
C LEU A 227 5.69 3.79 21.92
N ILE A 228 5.84 2.88 22.90
CA ILE A 228 7.13 2.50 23.47
C ILE A 228 8.08 2.01 22.37
N LYS A 229 7.60 1.15 21.47
CA LYS A 229 8.41 0.66 20.34
C LYS A 229 8.90 1.81 19.45
N LEU A 230 8.04 2.78 19.14
CA LEU A 230 8.42 3.95 18.33
C LEU A 230 9.45 4.82 19.06
N THR A 231 9.26 5.08 20.35
CA THR A 231 10.20 5.84 21.17
C THR A 231 11.58 5.18 21.20
N GLU A 232 11.66 3.90 21.56
CA GLU A 232 12.93 3.16 21.65
C GLU A 232 13.66 3.09 20.29
N MET A 233 12.90 2.89 19.21
CA MET A 233 13.49 2.78 17.87
C MET A 233 14.02 4.12 17.33
N PHE A 234 13.34 5.23 17.66
CA PHE A 234 13.58 6.51 17.01
C PHE A 234 14.12 7.59 17.95
N ALA A 235 13.45 7.88 19.07
CA ALA A 235 13.84 8.96 19.99
C ALA A 235 15.21 8.69 20.64
N HIS A 236 15.44 7.44 21.08
CA HIS A 236 16.68 7.06 21.78
C HIS A 236 17.77 6.52 20.84
N SER A 237 17.58 6.66 19.53
CA SER A 237 18.53 6.16 18.55
C SER A 237 19.85 6.94 18.55
N LYS A 238 20.96 6.25 18.37
CA LYS A 238 22.27 6.89 18.12
C LYS A 238 22.29 7.70 16.80
N GLN A 239 21.41 7.37 15.86
CA GLN A 239 21.34 8.04 14.56
C GLN A 239 20.43 9.28 14.63
N TRP A 240 21.00 10.46 14.41
CA TRP A 240 20.25 11.72 14.48
C TRP A 240 19.06 11.78 13.52
N LYS A 241 19.16 11.14 12.34
CA LYS A 241 18.06 11.07 11.37
C LYS A 241 16.84 10.36 11.95
N LYS A 242 17.04 9.30 12.74
CA LYS A 242 15.95 8.58 13.41
C LYS A 242 15.32 9.42 14.53
N ARG A 243 16.14 10.14 15.29
CA ARG A 243 15.64 11.09 16.31
C ARG A 243 14.83 12.22 15.68
N GLN A 244 15.29 12.76 14.54
CA GLN A 244 14.51 13.71 13.75
C GLN A 244 13.18 13.10 13.26
N THR A 245 13.20 11.85 12.78
CA THR A 245 11.97 11.12 12.40
C THR A 245 11.00 10.99 13.58
N PHE A 246 11.48 10.75 14.81
CA PHE A 246 10.61 10.74 15.99
C PHE A 246 9.86 12.07 16.17
N CYS A 247 10.56 13.19 16.02
CA CYS A 247 9.92 14.51 16.11
C CYS A 247 8.85 14.69 15.01
N LEU A 248 9.09 14.18 13.80
CA LEU A 248 8.10 14.18 12.71
C LEU A 248 6.90 13.26 13.01
N VAL A 249 7.13 12.09 13.61
CA VAL A 249 6.04 11.21 14.10
C VAL A 249 5.19 11.95 15.12
N CYS A 250 5.79 12.69 16.06
CA CYS A 250 5.06 13.49 17.05
C CYS A 250 4.14 14.52 16.37
N ILE A 251 4.66 15.22 15.36
CA ILE A 251 3.87 16.20 14.58
C ILE A 251 2.67 15.52 13.90
N GLU A 252 2.88 14.38 13.24
CA GLU A 252 1.78 13.69 12.55
C GLU A 252 0.75 13.08 13.51
N LEU A 253 1.18 12.56 14.67
CA LEU A 253 0.27 12.10 15.73
C LEU A 253 -0.64 13.22 16.23
N LEU A 254 -0.10 14.43 16.42
CA LEU A 254 -0.86 15.62 16.83
C LEU A 254 -1.83 16.07 15.74
N LYS A 255 -1.37 16.21 14.50
CA LYS A 255 -2.21 16.63 13.36
C LYS A 255 -3.39 15.68 13.13
N ALA A 256 -3.13 14.37 13.18
CA ALA A 256 -4.14 13.35 12.96
C ALA A 256 -5.01 13.10 14.21
N LYS A 257 -4.71 13.73 15.35
CA LYS A 257 -5.39 13.48 16.63
C LYS A 257 -5.42 11.99 17.00
N ALA A 258 -4.32 11.28 16.72
CA ALA A 258 -4.20 9.84 16.94
C ALA A 258 -4.19 9.48 18.45
N LEU A 259 -3.85 10.45 19.29
CA LEU A 259 -3.82 10.38 20.75
C LEU A 259 -4.65 11.54 21.33
N THR A 260 -5.22 11.34 22.52
CA THR A 260 -5.71 12.47 23.31
C THR A 260 -4.52 13.32 23.77
N GLN A 261 -4.76 14.59 24.10
CA GLN A 261 -3.67 15.47 24.55
C GLN A 261 -2.99 14.94 25.81
N ASP A 262 -3.77 14.39 26.75
CA ASP A 262 -3.26 13.73 27.96
C ASP A 262 -2.39 12.51 27.66
N GLN A 263 -2.79 11.66 26.70
CA GLN A 263 -1.97 10.53 26.26
C GLN A 263 -0.68 10.98 25.58
N PHE A 264 -0.75 12.04 24.78
CA PHE A 264 0.45 12.60 24.15
C PHE A 264 1.40 13.19 25.20
N ALA A 265 0.86 13.96 26.15
CA ALA A 265 1.60 14.59 27.24
C ALA A 265 2.32 13.58 28.13
N SER A 266 1.64 12.47 28.47
CA SER A 266 2.19 11.46 29.38
C SER A 266 3.12 10.45 28.69
N GLU A 267 2.83 9.98 27.48
CA GLU A 267 3.55 8.85 26.86
C GLU A 267 4.58 9.26 25.79
N ILE A 268 4.47 10.44 25.18
CA ILE A 268 5.30 10.85 24.03
C ILE A 268 6.08 12.14 24.29
N MET A 269 5.42 13.15 24.86
CA MET A 269 5.98 14.49 25.04
C MET A 269 7.31 14.50 25.82
N PRO A 270 7.52 13.72 26.91
CA PRO A 270 8.77 13.77 27.65
C PRO A 270 9.97 13.44 26.75
N HIS A 271 9.82 12.42 25.89
CA HIS A 271 10.85 12.01 24.94
C HIS A 271 11.09 13.04 23.84
N LEU A 272 10.04 13.77 23.41
CA LEU A 272 10.18 14.88 22.47
C LEU A 272 10.94 16.05 23.11
N LEU A 273 10.64 16.37 24.36
CA LEU A 273 11.29 17.46 25.08
C LEU A 273 12.76 17.13 25.40
N ASP A 274 13.12 15.88 25.65
CA ASP A 274 14.53 15.47 25.78
C ASP A 274 15.34 15.82 24.51
N LEU A 275 14.74 15.65 23.33
CA LEU A 275 15.37 15.96 22.04
C LEU A 275 15.56 17.46 21.77
N SER A 276 14.94 18.34 22.57
CA SER A 276 15.22 19.78 22.49
C SER A 276 16.67 20.11 22.90
N TRP A 277 17.37 19.19 23.58
CA TRP A 277 18.79 19.29 23.92
C TRP A 277 19.71 18.53 22.97
N ASP A 278 19.17 17.99 21.85
CA ASP A 278 19.96 17.18 20.93
C ASP A 278 21.19 17.93 20.42
N PRO A 279 22.37 17.29 20.33
CA PRO A 279 23.56 17.95 19.80
C PRO A 279 23.39 18.43 18.35
N VAL A 280 22.52 17.80 17.57
CA VAL A 280 22.29 18.10 16.16
C VAL A 280 21.16 19.12 15.98
N ALA A 281 21.49 20.26 15.36
CA ALA A 281 20.53 21.35 15.14
C ALA A 281 19.29 20.92 14.35
N ASN A 282 19.46 20.05 13.34
CA ASN A 282 18.34 19.51 12.55
C ASN A 282 17.29 18.76 13.38
N VAL A 283 17.67 18.16 14.51
CA VAL A 283 16.71 17.53 15.43
C VAL A 283 16.00 18.61 16.23
N ARG A 284 16.76 19.52 16.87
CA ARG A 284 16.22 20.64 17.66
C ARG A 284 15.28 21.53 16.85
N LEU A 285 15.56 21.73 15.56
CA LEU A 285 14.72 22.47 14.62
C LEU A 285 13.32 21.86 14.50
N VAL A 286 13.23 20.53 14.39
CA VAL A 286 11.92 19.86 14.28
C VAL A 286 11.20 19.84 15.63
N VAL A 287 11.94 19.77 16.75
CA VAL A 287 11.34 19.94 18.09
C VAL A 287 10.75 21.34 18.23
N ALA A 288 11.49 22.38 17.87
CA ALA A 288 11.03 23.76 17.86
C ALA A 288 9.77 23.93 17.02
N ARG A 289 9.76 23.38 15.80
CA ARG A 289 8.57 23.36 14.93
C ARG A 289 7.38 22.65 15.57
N CYS A 290 7.60 21.49 16.19
CA CYS A 290 6.55 20.73 16.86
C CYS A 290 5.93 21.54 17.99
N LEU A 291 6.76 22.18 18.81
CA LEU A 291 6.33 23.02 19.90
C LEU A 291 5.56 24.25 19.41
N SER A 292 6.17 25.10 18.58
CA SER A 292 5.57 26.37 18.15
C SER A 292 4.30 26.21 17.32
N LYS A 293 4.26 25.23 16.40
CA LYS A 293 3.18 25.11 15.42
C LYS A 293 2.09 24.12 15.76
N HIS A 294 2.31 23.23 16.73
CA HIS A 294 1.37 22.15 17.04
C HIS A 294 1.00 22.06 18.53
N ILE A 295 1.97 22.15 19.43
CA ILE A 295 1.69 22.04 20.88
C ILE A 295 1.23 23.39 21.43
N MET A 296 2.01 24.45 21.21
CA MET A 296 1.75 25.82 21.69
C MET A 296 0.66 26.54 20.90
N VAL A 297 -0.12 25.84 20.09
CA VAL A 297 -1.37 26.37 19.48
C VAL A 297 -2.61 25.65 20.00
N ASP A 298 -2.44 24.51 20.67
CA ASP A 298 -3.54 23.76 21.28
C ASP A 298 -3.91 24.41 22.63
N VAL A 299 -5.21 24.64 22.83
CA VAL A 299 -5.76 25.26 24.04
C VAL A 299 -5.42 24.44 25.29
N TYR A 300 -5.39 23.11 25.18
CA TYR A 300 -5.07 22.23 26.31
C TYR A 300 -3.68 22.50 26.89
N PHE A 301 -2.68 22.75 26.03
CA PHE A 301 -1.29 22.98 26.48
C PHE A 301 -1.02 24.44 26.88
N LYS A 302 -1.91 25.37 26.53
CA LYS A 302 -1.85 26.78 26.95
C LYS A 302 -2.59 27.05 28.26
N ASP A 303 -3.40 26.11 28.71
CA ASP A 303 -4.16 26.27 29.94
C ASP A 303 -3.18 26.45 31.12
N PRO A 304 -3.24 27.57 31.86
CA PRO A 304 -2.40 27.77 33.04
C PRO A 304 -2.56 26.69 34.11
N ASP A 305 -3.70 25.99 34.12
CA ASP A 305 -3.96 24.87 35.04
C ASP A 305 -3.30 23.56 34.56
N ASN A 306 -2.74 23.53 33.34
CA ASN A 306 -1.99 22.37 32.83
C ASN A 306 -0.60 22.32 33.45
N GLU A 307 -0.29 21.20 34.11
CA GLU A 307 1.00 20.93 34.76
C GLU A 307 2.23 21.05 33.84
N ASN A 308 2.05 20.93 32.52
CA ASN A 308 3.12 21.01 31.54
C ASN A 308 3.32 22.42 30.97
N CYS A 309 2.41 23.37 31.22
CA CYS A 309 2.40 24.69 30.57
C CYS A 309 3.73 25.46 30.79
N ASP A 310 4.13 25.64 32.06
CA ASP A 310 5.37 26.34 32.42
C ASP A 310 6.63 25.67 31.85
N GLY A 311 6.65 24.33 31.84
CA GLY A 311 7.74 23.54 31.28
C GLY A 311 7.87 23.76 29.77
N LEU A 312 6.75 23.72 29.05
CA LEU A 312 6.69 23.94 27.61
C LEU A 312 7.14 25.36 27.23
N GLU A 313 6.67 26.39 27.95
CA GLU A 313 7.13 27.76 27.74
C GLU A 313 8.64 27.92 27.95
N THR A 314 9.17 27.30 29.00
CA THR A 314 10.60 27.33 29.33
C THR A 314 11.43 26.70 28.21
N VAL A 315 10.99 25.55 27.69
CA VAL A 315 11.66 24.88 26.56
C VAL A 315 11.57 25.73 25.29
N LEU A 316 10.42 26.33 25.00
CA LEU A 316 10.25 27.19 23.82
C LEU A 316 11.16 28.42 23.87
N LYS A 317 11.19 29.14 25.01
CA LYS A 317 12.07 30.30 25.23
C LYS A 317 13.55 29.94 25.05
N ARG A 318 13.96 28.75 25.51
CA ARG A 318 15.31 28.22 25.26
C ARG A 318 15.57 28.03 23.76
N LEU A 319 14.66 27.39 23.02
CA LEU A 319 14.82 27.16 21.58
C LEU A 319 14.81 28.45 20.76
N GLN A 320 14.04 29.47 21.18
CA GLN A 320 14.09 30.82 20.62
C GLN A 320 15.45 31.52 20.84
N SER A 321 16.21 31.05 21.83
CA SER A 321 17.58 31.51 22.13
C SER A 321 18.66 30.51 21.68
N ASP A 322 18.31 29.52 20.84
CA ASP A 322 19.26 28.50 20.38
C ASP A 322 20.43 29.13 19.61
N LYS A 323 21.60 28.49 19.65
CA LYS A 323 22.78 28.94 18.88
C LYS A 323 22.55 28.93 17.37
N ASP A 324 21.74 27.99 16.89
CA ASP A 324 21.44 27.83 15.48
C ASP A 324 20.29 28.75 15.04
N ARG A 325 20.48 29.49 13.95
CA ARG A 325 19.50 30.47 13.46
C ARG A 325 18.18 29.82 13.04
N ASP A 326 18.23 28.67 12.37
CA ASP A 326 17.03 28.02 11.83
C ASP A 326 16.19 27.40 12.95
N VAL A 327 16.85 26.96 14.04
CA VAL A 327 16.17 26.53 15.26
C VAL A 327 15.41 27.69 15.89
N ARG A 328 16.06 28.86 16.05
CA ARG A 328 15.39 30.07 16.60
C ARG A 328 14.18 30.47 15.77
N GLN A 329 14.35 30.59 14.45
CA GLN A 329 13.27 30.96 13.54
C GLN A 329 12.12 29.94 13.57
N SER A 330 12.43 28.65 13.70
CA SER A 330 11.39 27.62 13.80
C SER A 330 10.67 27.61 15.16
N ALA A 331 11.23 28.22 16.20
CA ALA A 331 10.65 28.34 17.54
C ALA A 331 9.79 29.61 17.71
N GLU A 332 9.78 30.50 16.72
CA GLU A 332 8.86 31.63 16.67
C GLU A 332 7.43 31.12 16.43
N MET A 333 6.46 31.70 17.15
CA MET A 333 5.03 31.38 17.06
C MET A 333 4.34 32.14 15.93
#